data_AF-A0A819WKG3-F1
#
_entry.id   AF-A0A819WKG3-F1
#
_cell.length_a   1.000
_cell.length_b   1.000
_cell.length_c   1.000
_cell.angle_alpha   90.00
_cell.angle_beta   90.00
_cell.angle_gamma   90.00
#
_symmetry.space_group_name_H-M   'P 1'
#
loop_
_entity.id
_entity.type
_entity.pdbx_description
1 polymer ?
#
loop_
_entity_poly.entity_id
_entity_poly.type
_entity_poly.pdbx_seq_one_letter_code
_entity_poly.pdbx_strand_id
1 'polypeptide(L)' 'MLELIRRNILPEHQAGFRPGKSTIYNIVQLERYAQGQLRRARRRHHSAVILFDIKAAFDSVWHDGLIYKLND' A
#
# COMPACT_ATOMS: atom_id res chain seq x y z
N MET A 1 7.44 13.40 -8.01
CA MET A 1 6.08 12.86 -7.78
C MET A 1 5.27 12.79 -9.07
N LEU A 2 5.06 13.89 -9.79
CA LEU A 2 4.29 13.89 -11.06
C LEU A 2 4.83 12.87 -12.07
N GLU A 3 6.15 12.80 -12.24
CA GLU A 3 6.78 11.84 -13.16
C GLU A 3 6.57 10.37 -12.76
N LEU A 4 6.65 10.06 -11.46
CA LEU A 4 6.40 8.71 -10.94
C LEU A 4 4.94 8.27 -11.17
N ILE A 5 4.00 9.22 -11.08
CA ILE A 5 2.59 8.99 -11.37
C ILE A 5 2.38 8.79 -12.88
N ARG A 6 3.00 9.63 -13.71
CA ARG A 6 2.93 9.54 -15.18
C ARG A 6 3.41 8.17 -15.68
N ARG A 7 4.50 7.66 -15.10
CA ARG A 7 5.06 6.34 -15.43
C ARG A 7 4.34 5.17 -14.75
N ASN A 8 3.37 5.44 -13.87
CA ASN A 8 2.60 4.43 -13.15
C ASN A 8 3.45 3.39 -12.38
N ILE A 9 4.61 3.82 -11.85
CA ILE A 9 5.53 2.92 -11.10
C ILE A 9 5.21 2.83 -9.60
N LEU A 10 4.30 3.67 -9.11
CA LEU A 10 3.85 3.64 -7.71
C LEU A 10 2.75 2.58 -7.54
N PRO A 11 2.80 1.76 -6.48
CA PRO A 11 1.74 0.80 -6.18
C PRO A 11 0.36 1.45 -6.08
N GLU A 12 -0.66 0.78 -6.63
CA GLU A 12 -2.04 1.28 -6.67
C GLU A 12 -2.56 1.63 -5.27
N HIS A 13 -2.32 0.72 -4.31
CA HIS A 13 -2.76 0.84 -2.92
C HIS A 13 -1.85 1.70 -2.04
N GLN A 14 -0.75 2.24 -2.56
CA GLN A 14 0.04 3.21 -1.80
C GLN A 14 -0.82 4.45 -1.53
N ALA A 15 -0.85 4.89 -0.27
CA ALA A 15 -1.45 6.17 0.15
C ALA A 15 -0.43 7.13 0.77
N GLY A 16 0.58 6.60 1.47
CA GLY A 16 1.67 7.39 2.03
C GLY A 16 2.39 8.20 0.94
N PHE A 17 2.67 9.46 1.25
CA PHE A 17 3.36 10.41 0.37
C PHE A 17 2.67 10.60 -1.00
N ARG A 18 1.35 10.37 -1.09
CA ARG A 18 0.57 10.65 -2.31
C ARG A 18 -0.34 11.87 -2.13
N PRO A 19 -0.46 12.71 -3.17
CA PRO A 19 -1.32 13.89 -3.09
C PRO A 19 -2.78 13.43 -3.07
N GLY A 20 -3.59 14.08 -2.24
CA GLY A 20 -5.01 13.75 -2.11
C GLY A 20 -5.33 12.41 -1.40
N LYS A 21 -4.33 11.70 -0.86
CA LYS A 21 -4.53 10.51 -0.04
C LYS A 21 -4.02 10.76 1.39
N SER A 22 -4.88 10.53 2.37
CA SER A 22 -4.55 10.62 3.79
C SER A 22 -4.53 9.23 4.45
N THR A 23 -4.18 9.16 5.72
CA THR A 23 -4.27 7.91 6.51
C THR A 23 -5.70 7.34 6.56
N ILE A 24 -6.71 8.22 6.55
CA ILE A 24 -8.13 7.83 6.47
C ILE A 24 -8.43 7.01 5.21
N TYR A 25 -7.76 7.31 4.09
CA TYR A 25 -7.91 6.54 2.86
C TYR A 25 -7.59 5.05 3.09
N ASN A 26 -6.50 4.74 3.78
CA ASN A 26 -6.12 3.36 4.09
C ASN A 26 -7.14 2.66 4.99
N ILE A 27 -7.65 3.35 6.01
CA ILE A 27 -8.65 2.81 6.94
C ILE A 27 -9.94 2.47 6.20
N VAL A 28 -10.43 3.39 5.37
CA VAL A 28 -11.67 3.18 4.59
C VAL A 28 -11.50 2.03 3.59
N GLN A 29 -10.33 1.91 2.95
CA GLN A 29 -10.07 0.79 2.02
C GLN A 29 -10.04 -0.56 2.75
N LEU A 30 -9.37 -0.64 3.90
CA LEU A 30 -9.32 -1.85 4.71
C LEU A 30 -10.72 -2.24 5.22
N GLU A 31 -11.50 -1.27 5.68
CA GLU A 31 -12.87 -1.49 6.17
C GLU A 31 -13.78 -2.02 5.05
N ARG A 32 -13.74 -1.39 3.88
CA ARG A 32 -14.52 -1.84 2.71
C ARG A 32 -14.14 -3.24 2.27
N TYR A 33 -12.84 -3.54 2.25
CA TYR A 33 -12.35 -4.88 1.93
C TYR A 33 -12.87 -5.90 2.95
N ALA A 34 -12.72 -5.64 4.24
CA ALA A 34 -13.18 -6.53 5.31
C ALA A 34 -14.70 -6.75 5.26
N GLN A 35 -15.49 -5.68 5.08
CA GLN A 35 -16.94 -5.77 4.92
C GLN A 35 -17.35 -6.60 3.71
N GLY A 36 -16.67 -6.42 2.58
CA GLY A 36 -16.92 -7.20 1.36
C GLY A 36 -16.74 -8.70 1.58
N GLN A 37 -15.68 -9.08 2.32
CA GLN A 37 -15.43 -10.48 2.64
C GLN A 37 -16.47 -11.04 3.62
N LEU A 38 -16.83 -10.27 4.65
CA LEU A 38 -17.84 -10.66 5.64
C LEU A 38 -19.22 -10.90 4.99
N ARG A 39 -19.62 -10.05 4.03
CA ARG A 39 -20.92 -10.19 3.34
C ARG A 39 -20.97 -11.36 2.36
N ARG A 40 -19.83 -11.74 1.77
CA ARG A 40 -19.72 -12.85 0.80
C ARG A 40 -19.55 -14.22 1.46
N ALA A 41 -19.18 -14.24 2.74
CA ALA A 41 -18.97 -15.44 3.51
C ALA A 41 -20.24 -16.30 3.58
N ARG A 42 -20.25 -17.43 2.87
CA ARG A 42 -21.32 -18.45 2.95
C ARG A 42 -21.13 -19.43 4.11
N ARG A 43 -19.95 -19.44 4.74
CA ARG A 43 -19.57 -20.26 5.89
C ARG A 43 -18.69 -19.43 6.84
N ARG A 44 -18.37 -19.96 8.02
CA ARG A 44 -17.39 -19.33 8.92
C ARG A 44 -16.03 -19.24 8.22
N HIS A 45 -15.49 -18.04 8.12
CA HIS A 45 -14.15 -17.77 7.61
C HIS A 45 -13.28 -17.19 8.73
N HIS A 46 -12.05 -17.66 8.84
CA HIS A 46 -11.04 -17.05 9.70
C HIS A 46 -10.37 -15.92 8.94
N SER A 47 -10.28 -14.75 9.57
CA SER A 47 -9.63 -13.57 9.01
C SER A 47 -8.41 -13.24 9.85
N ALA A 48 -7.29 -12.97 9.19
CA ALA A 48 -6.06 -12.51 9.80
C ALA A 48 -5.54 -11.28 9.07
N VAL A 49 -4.80 -10.44 9.78
CA VAL A 49 -4.12 -9.27 9.23
C VAL A 49 -2.64 -9.37 9.60
N ILE A 50 -1.77 -9.13 8.64
CA ILE A 50 -0.33 -9.01 8.86
C ILE A 50 0.01 -7.52 8.82
N LEU A 51 0.45 -6.99 9.96
CA LEU A 51 0.95 -5.63 10.09
C LEU A 51 2.47 -5.72 10.24
N PHE A 52 3.20 -5.02 9.38
CA PHE A 52 4.66 -4.98 9.42
C PHE A 52 5.14 -3.53 9.35
N ASP A 53 6.29 -3.28 9.96
CA ASP A 53 6.99 -2.00 9.93
C ASP A 53 8.47 -2.24 9.58
N ILE A 54 9.07 -1.29 8.86
CA ILE A 54 10.44 -1.41 8.38
C ILE A 54 11.34 -0.54 9.26
N LYS A 55 12.30 -1.16 9.94
CA LYS A 55 13.27 -0.44 10.78
C LYS A 55 14.12 0.50 9.93
N ALA A 56 14.13 1.79 10.27
CA ALA A 56 14.97 2.81 9.64
C ALA A 56 14.87 2.81 8.10
N ALA A 57 13.65 2.83 7.56
CA ALA A 57 13.39 2.63 6.13
C ALA A 57 14.10 3.63 5.19
N PHE A 58 14.35 4.86 5.65
CA PHE A 58 15.09 5.85 4.88
C PHE A 58 16.60 5.61 4.92
N ASP A 59 17.14 5.19 6.07
CA ASP A 59 18.59 4.95 6.23
C ASP A 59 19.03 3.61 5.63
N SER A 60 18.13 2.63 5.58
CA SER A 60 18.39 1.25 5.12
C SER A 60 18.06 1.01 3.64
N VAL A 61 17.82 2.08 2.86
CA VAL A 61 17.43 1.93 1.45
C VAL A 61 18.56 1.30 0.63
N TRP A 62 18.21 0.30 -0.19
CA TRP A 62 19.13 -0.25 -1.18
C TRP A 62 19.17 0.66 -2.41
N HIS A 63 20.18 1.54 -2.44
CA HIS A 63 20.30 2.62 -3.41
C HIS A 63 20.34 2.12 -4.87
N ASP A 64 21.13 1.09 -5.18
CA ASP A 64 21.22 0.56 -6.55
C ASP A 64 19.88 -0.01 -7.02
N GLY A 65 19.20 -0.77 -6.14
CA GLY A 65 17.87 -1.31 -6.42
C GLY A 65 16.81 -0.22 -6.59
N LEU A 66 16.91 0.87 -5.83
CA LEU A 66 16.04 2.04 -5.99
C LEU A 66 16.24 2.70 -7.35
N ILE A 67 17.50 2.97 -7.74
CA ILE A 67 17.83 3.58 -9.04
C ILE A 67 17.38 2.68 -10.19
N TYR A 68 17.59 1.37 -10.10
CA TYR A 68 17.09 0.41 -11.07
C TYR A 68 15.56 0.52 -11.23
N LYS A 69 14.80 0.45 -10.13
CA LYS A 69 13.33 0.57 -10.15
C LYS A 69 12.82 1.92 -10.66
N LEU A 70 13.62 2.97 -10.53
CA LEU A 70 13.29 4.29 -11.08
C LEU A 70 13.57 4.40 -12.57
N ASN A 71 14.31 3.48 -13.19
CA ASN A 71 14.67 3.52 -14.61
C ASN A 71 14.05 2.38 -15.45
N ASP A 72 13.52 1.35 -14.80
CA ASP A 72 12.65 0.31 -15.40
C ASP A 72 11.32 0.91 -15.91
#